data_AF-A0A7G7MN78-F1
#
_entry.id   AF-A0A7G7MN78-F1
#
_cell.length_a   1.000
_cell.length_b   1.000
_cell.length_c   1.000
_cell.angle_alpha   90.00
_cell.angle_beta   90.00
_cell.angle_gamma   90.00
#
_symmetry.space_group_name_H-M   'P 1'
#
loop_
_entity.id
_entity.type
_entity.pdbx_description
1 polymer ?
#
loop_
_entity_poly.entity_id
_entity_poly.type
_entity_poly.pdbx_seq_one_letter_code
_entity_poly.pdbx_strand_id
1 'polypeptide(L)'
;MTRTRRHPHSEAGYPAERSGATFLAVAQRNLCLARGYSPAALAAEDPWCPDPVAELAAWIGRMEEAERFQRVAARRCVEDARRHDAGPDPRWLSIDPTDAAEFADSVMRARGAIAAMLGPDPAAALAARYDVLVRWRADDEAGGWRPSC
;
A
#
# COMPACT_ATOMS: atom_id res chain seq x y z
N MET A 1 -34.48 23.06 10.87
CA MET A 1 -33.04 23.10 10.53
C MET A 1 -32.41 21.80 11.00
N THR A 2 -32.43 20.79 10.14
CA THR A 2 -31.95 19.45 10.46
C THR A 2 -30.43 19.48 10.28
N ARG A 3 -29.69 19.35 11.38
CA ARG A 3 -28.23 19.16 11.38
C ARG A 3 -27.93 17.94 10.49
N THR A 4 -27.37 18.18 9.31
CA THR A 4 -26.71 17.15 8.50
C THR A 4 -25.59 16.58 9.37
N ARG A 5 -25.79 15.36 9.89
CA ARG A 5 -24.69 14.55 10.40
C ARG A 5 -23.68 14.46 9.27
N ARG A 6 -22.49 15.05 9.44
CA ARG A 6 -21.34 14.75 8.59
C ARG A 6 -21.19 13.23 8.61
N HIS A 7 -21.39 12.57 7.47
CA HIS A 7 -20.96 11.20 7.32
C HIS A 7 -19.45 11.16 7.63
N PRO A 8 -18.97 10.22 8.45
CA PRO A 8 -17.54 10.07 8.65
C PRO A 8 -16.95 9.76 7.28
N HIS A 9 -16.04 10.61 6.78
CA HIS A 9 -15.28 10.47 5.51
C HIS A 9 -15.30 9.02 4.99
N SER A 10 -16.30 8.73 4.13
CA SER A 10 -16.88 7.40 3.98
C SER A 10 -16.33 6.74 2.73
N GLU A 11 -15.41 5.78 2.87
CA GLU A 11 -14.92 4.83 1.83
C GLU A 11 -14.26 5.46 0.57
N ALA A 12 -14.54 6.71 0.23
CA ALA A 12 -14.06 7.44 -0.94
C ALA A 12 -12.56 7.79 -0.87
N GLY A 13 -11.98 7.86 0.34
CA GLY A 13 -10.53 8.05 0.51
C GLY A 13 -9.70 6.77 0.34
N TYR A 14 -10.34 5.60 0.30
CA TYR A 14 -9.68 4.29 0.47
C TYR A 14 -10.12 3.26 -0.58
N PRO A 15 -9.90 3.52 -1.88
CA PRO A 15 -10.12 2.51 -2.91
C PRO A 15 -9.23 1.28 -2.67
N ALA A 16 -9.67 0.11 -3.15
CA ALA A 16 -8.92 -1.14 -2.99
C ALA A 16 -7.49 -1.04 -3.53
N GLU A 17 -7.26 -0.24 -4.57
CA GLU A 17 -5.93 0.06 -5.10
C GLU A 17 -5.02 0.77 -4.10
N ARG A 18 -5.56 1.61 -3.21
CA ARG A 18 -4.77 2.28 -2.17
C ARG A 18 -4.22 1.26 -1.17
N SER A 19 -5.04 0.29 -0.78
CA SER A 19 -4.61 -0.84 0.06
C SER A 19 -3.57 -1.70 -0.67
N GLY A 20 -3.82 -2.04 -1.93
CA GLY A 20 -2.87 -2.79 -2.77
C GLY A 20 -1.51 -2.10 -2.91
N ALA A 21 -1.51 -0.78 -3.14
CA ALA A 21 -0.29 0.02 -3.19
C ALA A 21 0.45 0.03 -1.85
N THR A 22 -0.28 0.20 -0.74
CA THR A 22 0.31 0.23 0.61
C THR A 22 0.98 -1.10 0.96
N PHE A 23 0.29 -2.23 0.78
CA PHE A 23 0.86 -3.53 1.10
C PHE A 23 2.06 -3.89 0.22
N LEU A 24 2.01 -3.55 -1.08
CA LEU A 24 3.16 -3.73 -1.97
C LEU A 24 4.36 -2.88 -1.52
N ALA A 25 4.14 -1.61 -1.18
CA ALA A 25 5.20 -0.71 -0.73
C ALA A 25 5.86 -1.21 0.56
N VAL A 26 5.06 -1.70 1.52
CA VAL A 26 5.55 -2.30 2.77
C VAL A 26 6.38 -3.56 2.48
N ALA A 27 5.89 -4.48 1.65
CA ALA A 27 6.62 -5.71 1.35
C ALA A 27 7.95 -5.44 0.66
N GLN A 28 7.98 -4.51 -0.30
CA GLN A 28 9.21 -4.11 -0.98
C GLN A 28 10.20 -3.43 -0.02
N ARG A 29 9.73 -2.54 0.87
CA ARG A 29 10.57 -1.94 1.91
C ARG A 29 11.17 -3.01 2.81
N ASN A 30 10.36 -3.94 3.29
CA ASN A 30 10.80 -4.99 4.21
C ASN A 30 11.83 -5.91 3.56
N LEU A 31 11.63 -6.27 2.28
CA LEU A 31 12.63 -7.02 1.52
C LEU A 31 13.94 -6.24 1.34
N CYS A 32 13.88 -4.94 1.04
CA CYS A 32 15.08 -4.10 0.98
C CYS A 32 15.81 -4.05 2.32
N LEU A 33 15.08 -3.92 3.44
CA LEU A 33 15.66 -3.93 4.78
C LEU A 33 16.34 -5.27 5.10
N ALA A 34 15.66 -6.38 4.83
CA ALA A 34 16.22 -7.72 5.06
C ALA A 34 17.48 -7.98 4.22
N ARG A 35 17.50 -7.54 2.97
CA ARG A 35 18.68 -7.65 2.09
C ARG A 35 19.84 -6.74 2.48
N GLY A 36 19.56 -5.62 3.14
CA GLY A 36 20.57 -4.72 3.69
C GLY A 36 21.10 -5.15 5.06
N TYR A 37 20.56 -6.23 5.62
CA TYR A 37 20.89 -6.72 6.94
C TYR A 37 22.12 -7.65 6.92
N SER A 38 22.70 -7.93 8.08
CA SER A 38 23.88 -8.81 8.19
C SER A 38 23.71 -9.87 9.29
N PRO A 39 24.35 -11.04 9.17
CA PRO A 39 24.33 -12.04 10.24
C PRO A 39 24.87 -11.51 11.57
N ALA A 40 25.86 -10.60 11.51
CA ALA A 40 26.42 -9.97 12.71
C ALA A 40 25.42 -9.02 13.40
N ALA A 41 24.63 -8.27 12.63
CA ALA A 41 23.55 -7.46 13.17
C ALA A 41 22.47 -8.35 13.82
N LEU A 42 22.12 -9.47 13.19
CA LEU A 42 21.15 -10.43 13.71
C LEU A 42 21.62 -11.03 15.05
N ALA A 43 22.88 -11.44 15.12
CA ALA A 43 23.49 -11.96 16.34
C ALA A 43 23.58 -10.91 17.46
N ALA A 44 23.69 -9.63 17.11
CA ALA A 44 23.70 -8.54 18.08
C ALA A 44 22.31 -8.26 18.65
N GLU A 45 21.24 -8.42 17.85
CA GLU A 45 19.85 -8.25 18.28
C GLU A 45 19.31 -9.49 19.02
N ASP A 46 19.72 -10.68 18.61
CA ASP A 46 19.39 -11.96 19.26
C ASP A 46 20.67 -12.78 19.54
N PRO A 47 21.31 -12.58 20.71
CA PRO A 47 22.52 -13.31 21.10
C PRO A 47 22.32 -14.82 21.28
N TRP A 48 21.07 -15.29 21.33
CA TRP A 48 20.73 -16.70 21.48
C TRP A 48 20.49 -17.39 20.13
N CYS A 49 20.54 -16.66 19.02
CA CYS A 49 20.41 -17.21 17.68
C CYS A 49 21.60 -18.17 17.40
N PRO A 50 21.37 -19.49 17.28
CA PRO A 50 22.44 -20.47 17.15
C PRO A 50 23.12 -20.44 15.78
N ASP A 51 22.41 -19.98 14.75
CA ASP A 51 22.93 -19.81 13.39
C ASP A 51 22.34 -18.54 12.74
N PRO A 52 22.97 -17.38 12.97
CA PRO A 52 22.53 -16.10 12.40
C PRO A 52 22.56 -16.05 10.87
N VAL A 53 23.38 -16.90 10.23
CA VAL A 53 23.47 -16.97 8.77
C VAL A 53 22.24 -17.68 8.21
N ALA A 54 21.90 -18.85 8.77
CA ALA A 54 20.72 -19.60 8.35
C ALA A 54 19.42 -18.83 8.64
N GLU A 55 19.31 -18.17 9.80
CA GLU A 55 18.12 -17.39 10.13
C GLU A 55 17.96 -16.18 9.21
N LEU A 56 19.05 -15.45 8.90
CA LEU A 56 18.98 -14.35 7.94
C LEU A 56 18.56 -14.85 6.55
N ALA A 57 19.10 -15.96 6.08
CA ALA A 57 18.71 -16.55 4.80
C ALA A 57 17.22 -16.94 4.78
N ALA A 58 16.72 -17.55 5.86
CA ALA A 58 15.32 -17.90 6.01
C ALA A 58 14.42 -16.65 6.06
N TRP A 59 14.83 -15.60 6.77
CA TRP A 59 14.10 -14.34 6.83
C TRP A 59 14.02 -13.66 5.46
N ILE A 60 15.13 -13.57 4.72
CA ILE A 60 15.14 -13.05 3.34
C ILE A 60 14.17 -13.86 2.47
N GLY A 61 14.20 -15.20 2.55
CA GLY A 61 13.27 -16.06 1.83
C GLY A 61 11.79 -15.74 2.10
N ARG A 62 11.42 -15.55 3.38
CA ARG A 62 10.06 -15.13 3.79
C ARG A 62 9.70 -13.75 3.23
N MET A 63 10.63 -12.81 3.22
CA MET A 63 10.40 -11.45 2.67
C MET A 63 10.23 -11.47 1.15
N GLU A 64 10.97 -12.32 0.43
CA GLU A 64 10.81 -12.50 -1.01
C GLU A 64 9.47 -13.13 -1.37
N GLU A 65 9.01 -14.10 -0.59
CA GLU A 65 7.68 -14.71 -0.77
C GLU A 65 6.57 -13.68 -0.52
N ALA A 66 6.66 -12.92 0.58
CA ALA A 66 5.72 -11.85 0.87
C ALA A 66 5.68 -10.79 -0.24
N GLU A 67 6.83 -10.39 -0.77
CA GLU A 67 6.91 -9.43 -1.88
C GLU A 67 6.26 -9.96 -3.15
N ARG A 68 6.55 -11.22 -3.53
CA ARG A 68 5.91 -11.87 -4.69
C ARG A 68 4.40 -11.95 -4.54
N PHE A 69 3.92 -12.34 -3.35
CA PHE A 69 2.49 -12.39 -3.06
C PHE A 69 1.84 -11.00 -3.23
N GLN A 70 2.45 -9.96 -2.66
CA GLN A 70 1.90 -8.60 -2.74
C GLN A 70 1.97 -8.01 -4.16
N ARG A 71 2.95 -8.39 -4.99
CA ARG A 71 2.93 -8.03 -6.42
C ARG A 71 1.70 -8.57 -7.13
N VAL A 72 1.35 -9.84 -6.88
CA VAL A 72 0.16 -10.48 -7.47
C VAL A 72 -1.11 -9.84 -6.92
N ALA A 73 -1.20 -9.63 -5.61
CA ALA A 73 -2.35 -9.00 -4.98
C ALA A 73 -2.61 -7.58 -5.50
N ALA A 74 -1.57 -6.73 -5.59
CA ALA A 74 -1.69 -5.37 -6.11
C ALA A 74 -2.16 -5.33 -7.57
N ARG A 75 -1.68 -6.25 -8.42
CA ARG A 75 -2.18 -6.39 -9.80
C ARG A 75 -3.66 -6.75 -9.83
N ARG A 76 -4.09 -7.70 -8.99
CA ARG A 76 -5.50 -8.09 -8.88
C ARG A 76 -6.38 -6.94 -8.42
N CYS A 77 -5.96 -6.13 -7.44
CA CYS A 77 -6.70 -4.94 -7.04
C CYS A 77 -6.97 -3.99 -8.22
N VAL A 78 -5.96 -3.76 -9.07
CA VAL A 78 -6.12 -2.91 -10.27
C VAL A 78 -7.00 -3.56 -11.33
N GLU A 79 -6.83 -4.86 -11.58
CA GLU A 79 -7.63 -5.60 -12.57
C GLU A 79 -9.10 -5.69 -12.17
N ASP A 80 -9.37 -6.03 -10.92
CA ASP A 80 -10.71 -6.09 -10.40
C ASP A 80 -11.33 -4.70 -10.47
N ALA A 81 -10.66 -3.64 -10.00
CA ALA A 81 -11.20 -2.29 -10.10
C ALA A 81 -11.49 -1.86 -11.55
N ARG A 82 -10.65 -2.22 -12.53
CA ARG A 82 -10.95 -1.97 -13.96
C ARG A 82 -12.16 -2.74 -14.47
N ARG A 83 -12.38 -3.98 -14.02
CA ARG A 83 -13.60 -4.75 -14.35
C ARG A 83 -14.83 -4.10 -13.73
N HIS A 84 -14.70 -3.57 -12.51
CA HIS A 84 -15.75 -2.81 -11.85
C HIS A 84 -16.03 -1.50 -12.60
N ASP A 85 -15.01 -0.77 -13.06
CA ASP A 85 -15.14 0.46 -13.87
C ASP A 85 -15.92 0.25 -15.18
N ALA A 86 -15.86 -0.95 -15.75
CA ALA A 86 -16.48 -1.30 -17.04
C ALA A 86 -17.90 -1.90 -16.91
N GLY A 87 -18.39 -2.16 -15.69
CA GLY A 87 -19.62 -2.90 -15.44
C GLY A 87 -20.86 -2.02 -15.19
N PRO A 88 -22.07 -2.46 -15.58
CA PRO A 88 -23.31 -1.68 -15.38
C PRO A 88 -23.94 -1.81 -13.98
N ASP A 89 -23.30 -2.43 -12.98
CA ASP A 89 -23.98 -2.87 -11.73
C ASP A 89 -24.39 -1.71 -10.81
N PRO A 90 -25.67 -1.32 -10.73
CA PRO A 90 -26.16 -0.13 -10.02
C PRO A 90 -26.03 -0.18 -8.49
N ARG A 91 -25.44 -1.25 -7.92
CA ARG A 91 -24.97 -1.30 -6.53
C ARG A 91 -23.65 -0.56 -6.31
N TRP A 92 -23.15 0.17 -7.31
CA TRP A 92 -22.14 1.21 -7.16
C TRP A 92 -22.40 1.92 -5.84
N LEU A 93 -21.45 1.80 -4.91
CA LEU A 93 -21.41 2.65 -3.72
C LEU A 93 -21.67 4.06 -4.22
N SER A 94 -22.76 4.68 -3.76
CA SER A 94 -23.06 6.05 -4.13
C SER A 94 -22.00 6.89 -3.44
N ILE A 95 -20.82 6.98 -4.05
CA ILE A 95 -19.83 7.97 -3.70
C ILE A 95 -20.59 9.27 -3.83
N ASP A 96 -20.64 10.02 -2.74
CA ASP A 96 -21.27 11.33 -2.77
C ASP A 96 -20.67 12.08 -3.98
N PRO A 97 -21.49 12.65 -4.88
CA PRO A 97 -20.97 13.44 -5.99
C PRO A 97 -19.99 14.53 -5.56
N THR A 98 -20.04 14.99 -4.30
CA THR A 98 -19.05 15.91 -3.73
C THR A 98 -17.66 15.29 -3.55
N ASP A 99 -17.58 13.97 -3.36
CA ASP A 99 -16.37 13.22 -3.03
C ASP A 99 -15.84 12.42 -4.24
N ALA A 100 -16.59 12.40 -5.34
CA ALA A 100 -16.27 11.62 -6.54
C ALA A 100 -14.93 12.01 -7.20
N ALA A 101 -14.59 13.31 -7.19
CA ALA A 101 -13.32 13.79 -7.73
C ALA A 101 -12.13 13.31 -6.87
N GLU A 102 -12.26 13.42 -5.54
CA GLU A 102 -11.22 12.98 -4.59
C GLU A 102 -11.01 11.47 -4.64
N PHE A 103 -12.08 10.69 -4.83
CA PHE A 103 -11.99 9.26 -5.05
C PHE A 103 -11.25 8.92 -6.35
N ALA A 104 -11.62 9.57 -7.46
CA ALA A 104 -10.99 9.33 -8.76
C ALA A 104 -9.48 9.66 -8.73
N ASP A 105 -9.11 10.78 -8.11
CA ASP A 105 -7.71 11.17 -7.92
C ASP A 105 -6.96 10.15 -7.05
N SER A 106 -7.58 9.69 -5.96
CA SER A 106 -7.02 8.66 -5.08
C SER A 106 -6.78 7.34 -5.81
N VAL A 107 -7.74 6.90 -6.64
CA VAL A 107 -7.61 5.70 -7.50
C VAL A 107 -6.46 5.87 -8.48
N MET A 108 -6.40 7.00 -9.18
CA MET A 108 -5.38 7.26 -10.20
C MET A 108 -3.98 7.33 -9.60
N ARG A 109 -3.82 7.99 -8.45
CA ARG A 109 -2.56 8.03 -7.71
C ARG A 109 -2.12 6.64 -7.28
N ALA A 110 -3.04 5.82 -6.74
CA ALA A 110 -2.72 4.47 -6.32
C ALA A 110 -2.31 3.55 -7.48
N ARG A 111 -3.04 3.59 -8.60
CA ARG A 111 -2.70 2.86 -9.83
C ARG A 111 -1.32 3.29 -10.37
N GLY A 112 -1.03 4.59 -10.36
CA GLY A 112 0.28 5.14 -10.76
C GLY A 112 1.42 4.64 -9.86
N ALA A 113 1.22 4.63 -8.54
CA ALA A 113 2.20 4.11 -7.60
C ALA A 113 2.47 2.61 -7.79
N ILE A 114 1.42 1.80 -7.97
CA ILE A 114 1.55 0.36 -8.28
C ILE A 114 2.33 0.16 -9.58
N ALA A 115 1.99 0.90 -10.64
CA ALA A 115 2.70 0.81 -11.91
C ALA A 115 4.19 1.14 -11.77
N ALA A 116 4.53 2.20 -11.03
CA ALA A 116 5.92 2.58 -10.76
C ALA A 116 6.67 1.50 -9.96
N MET A 117 6.06 0.95 -8.91
CA MET A 117 6.67 -0.10 -8.07
C MET A 117 6.84 -1.45 -8.78
N LEU A 118 6.01 -1.73 -9.78
CA LEU A 118 6.11 -2.94 -10.61
C LEU A 118 6.98 -2.74 -11.86
N GLY A 119 7.32 -1.49 -12.18
CA GLY A 119 8.09 -1.11 -13.35
C GLY A 119 9.59 -1.43 -13.23
N PRO A 120 10.34 -1.26 -14.33
CA PRO A 120 11.76 -1.58 -14.38
C PRO A 120 12.66 -0.50 -13.77
N ASP A 121 12.16 0.73 -13.56
CA ASP A 121 12.95 1.85 -13.03
C ASP A 121 13.02 1.81 -11.50
N PRO A 122 14.21 1.54 -10.91
CA PRO A 122 14.36 1.47 -9.46
C PRO A 122 14.19 2.82 -8.75
N ALA A 123 14.51 3.94 -9.42
CA ALA A 123 14.36 5.29 -8.85
C ALA A 123 12.89 5.67 -8.77
N ALA A 124 12.11 5.43 -9.84
CA ALA A 124 10.67 5.61 -9.82
C ALA A 124 9.99 4.72 -8.77
N ALA A 125 10.40 3.46 -8.67
CA ALA A 125 9.87 2.54 -7.65
C ALA A 125 10.16 3.04 -6.23
N LEU A 126 11.35 3.58 -5.97
CA LEU A 126 11.71 4.17 -4.68
C LEU A 126 10.87 5.42 -4.36
N ALA A 127 10.73 6.33 -5.33
CA ALA A 127 9.91 7.53 -5.17
C ALA A 127 8.44 7.18 -4.88
N ALA A 128 7.88 6.19 -5.58
CA ALA A 128 6.52 5.72 -5.35
C ALA A 128 6.34 5.11 -3.96
N ARG A 129 7.28 4.27 -3.50
CA ARG A 129 7.24 3.73 -2.12
C ARG A 129 7.29 4.83 -1.07
N TYR A 130 8.13 5.84 -1.26
CA TYR A 130 8.22 6.97 -0.35
C TYR A 130 6.90 7.76 -0.32
N ASP A 131 6.31 8.04 -1.48
CA ASP A 131 5.03 8.73 -1.57
C ASP A 131 3.94 7.97 -0.81
N VAL A 132 3.81 6.66 -1.06
CA VAL A 132 2.81 5.79 -0.41
C VAL A 132 3.01 5.71 1.11
N LEU A 133 4.23 5.47 1.57
CA LEU A 133 4.47 5.19 2.99
C LEU A 133 4.57 6.43 3.87
N VAL A 134 4.85 7.60 3.27
CA VAL A 134 5.11 8.84 4.01
C VAL A 134 4.11 9.93 3.64
N ARG A 135 3.99 10.25 2.35
CA ARG A 135 3.22 11.42 1.92
C ARG A 135 1.72 11.19 2.00
N TRP A 136 1.23 10.01 1.64
CA TRP A 136 -0.20 9.71 1.70
C TRP A 136 -0.77 9.89 3.11
N ARG A 137 -0.03 9.45 4.13
CA ARG A 137 -0.41 9.66 5.52
C ARG A 137 -0.41 11.15 5.91
N ALA A 138 0.61 11.90 5.47
CA ALA A 138 0.67 13.33 5.73
C ALA A 138 -0.49 14.09 5.05
N ASP A 139 -0.86 13.68 3.84
CA ASP A 139 -2.01 14.22 3.10
C ASP A 139 -3.33 13.90 3.83
N ASP A 140 -3.49 12.67 4.34
CA ASP A 140 -4.66 12.25 5.13
C ASP A 140 -4.77 13.08 6.43
N GLU A 141 -3.66 13.26 7.15
CA GLU A 141 -3.60 14.06 8.38
C GLU A 141 -3.89 15.55 8.11
N ALA A 142 -3.39 16.11 7.00
CA ALA A 142 -3.66 17.49 6.58
C ALA A 142 -5.11 17.69 6.11
N GLY A 143 -5.71 16.68 5.48
CA GLY A 143 -7.12 16.64 5.09
C GLY A 143 -8.09 16.46 6.26
N GLY A 144 -7.58 16.30 7.49
CA GLY A 144 -8.38 16.17 8.70
C GLY A 144 -8.89 14.77 8.99
N TRP A 145 -8.40 13.75 8.27
CA TRP A 145 -8.68 12.36 8.60
C TRP A 145 -7.92 11.96 9.88
N ARG A 146 -8.62 11.28 10.79
CA ARG A 146 -8.03 10.67 11.97
C ARG A 146 -8.47 9.21 11.99
N PRO A 147 -7.54 8.24 12.03
CA PRO A 147 -7.93 6.86 12.26
C PRO A 147 -8.61 6.79 13.62
N SER A 148 -9.85 6.28 13.64
CA SER A 148 -10.49 5.88 14.89
C SER A 148 -9.72 4.70 15.46
N CYS A 149 -9.09 4.93 16.61
CA CYS A 149 -8.42 3.92 17.43
C CYS A 149 -9.40 2.84 17.88
#